data_AF-A0A9Q3G065-F1
#
_entry.id   AF-A0A9Q3G065-F1
#
_cell.length_a   1.000
_cell.length_b   1.000
_cell.length_c   1.000
_cell.angle_alpha   90.00
_cell.angle_beta   90.00
_cell.angle_gamma   90.00
#
_symmetry.space_group_name_H-M   'P 1'
#
loop_
_entity.id
_entity.type
_entity.pdbx_description
1 polymer ?
#
loop_
_entity_poly.entity_id
_entity_poly.type
_entity_poly.pdbx_seq_one_letter_code
_entity_poly.pdbx_strand_id
1 'polypeptide(L)'
;MLACLDLPPEVHMTPENTYIPAIIPGPKEPNSEQLNYLLRPLVEDLKELWKGVHFFPTGNSNSVETIQLAILTVIGNIVAIRKITEFISHSGSRFCRFCTIHKDHIEDIKTDIWPIRKLHSHKWYVDYWLNFSTATE
;
A
#
# COMPACT_ATOMS: atom_id res chain seq x y z
N MET A 1 -6.83 6.63 4.77
CA MET A 1 -8.19 6.88 4.25
C MET A 1 -8.42 5.91 3.11
N LEU A 2 -9.52 5.14 3.16
CA LEU A 2 -9.97 4.26 2.09
C LEU A 2 -11.32 4.77 1.60
N ALA A 3 -11.49 4.86 0.29
CA ALA A 3 -12.72 5.28 -0.37
C ALA A 3 -13.26 4.11 -1.19
N CYS A 4 -14.57 3.87 -1.14
CA CYS A 4 -15.22 2.84 -1.93
C CYS A 4 -15.42 3.33 -3.37
N LEU A 5 -14.64 2.78 -4.32
CA LEU A 5 -14.67 3.22 -5.71
C LEU A 5 -15.87 2.72 -6.51
N ASP A 6 -16.68 1.82 -5.93
CA ASP A 6 -17.95 1.36 -6.53
C ASP A 6 -19.07 2.41 -6.37
N LEU A 7 -18.88 3.41 -5.51
CA LEU A 7 -19.81 4.52 -5.34
C LEU A 7 -19.58 5.61 -6.39
N PRO A 8 -20.62 6.39 -6.75
CA PRO A 8 -20.48 7.52 -7.65
C PRO A 8 -19.40 8.52 -7.20
N PRO A 9 -18.63 9.14 -8.13
CA PRO A 9 -17.57 10.08 -7.79
C PRO A 9 -18.00 11.26 -6.92
N GLU A 10 -19.28 11.65 -7.01
CA GLU A 10 -19.86 12.75 -6.26
C GLU A 10 -19.94 12.45 -4.75
N VAL A 11 -19.97 11.16 -4.37
CA VAL A 11 -20.23 10.73 -2.99
C VAL A 11 -19.15 9.83 -2.40
N HIS A 12 -18.28 9.23 -3.21
CA HIS A 12 -17.32 8.23 -2.74
C HIS A 12 -16.23 8.75 -1.78
N MET A 13 -16.07 10.08 -1.68
CA MET A 13 -15.07 10.77 -0.85
C MET A 13 -15.73 11.58 0.28
N THR A 14 -17.03 11.41 0.52
CA THR A 14 -17.69 12.04 1.67
C THR A 14 -17.30 11.32 2.96
N PRO A 15 -17.33 12.00 4.13
CA PRO A 15 -16.97 11.37 5.41
C PRO A 15 -17.75 10.08 5.71
N GLU A 16 -19.01 9.98 5.26
CA GLU A 16 -19.89 8.83 5.45
C GLU A 16 -19.47 7.60 4.63
N ASN A 17 -18.85 7.82 3.47
CA ASN A 17 -18.44 6.78 2.52
C ASN A 17 -16.94 6.47 2.58
N THR A 18 -16.27 7.03 3.59
CA THR A 18 -14.83 6.95 3.73
C THR A 18 -14.47 6.22 5.02
N TYR A 19 -13.55 5.26 4.91
CA TYR A 19 -13.05 4.50 6.05
C TYR A 19 -11.65 4.96 6.47
N ILE A 20 -11.45 5.15 7.78
CA ILE A 20 -10.16 5.52 8.36
C ILE A 20 -9.61 4.31 9.13
N PRO A 21 -8.68 3.52 8.54
CA PRO A 21 -8.21 2.28 9.16
C PRO A 21 -7.25 2.52 10.33
N ALA A 22 -6.56 3.66 10.36
CA ALA A 22 -5.58 4.00 11.38
C ALA A 22 -5.41 5.52 11.48
N ILE A 23 -5.09 5.98 12.68
CA ILE A 23 -4.70 7.36 12.98
C ILE A 23 -3.32 7.31 13.62
N ILE A 24 -2.36 8.04 13.05
CA ILE A 24 -1.00 8.13 13.56
C ILE A 24 -0.93 9.35 14.48
N PRO A 25 -0.77 9.18 15.81
CA PRO A 25 -0.65 10.31 16.71
C PRO A 25 0.70 11.01 16.52
N GLY A 26 0.69 12.35 16.59
CA GLY A 26 1.92 13.15 16.64
C GLY A 26 2.66 13.03 17.98
N PRO A 27 3.80 13.73 18.16
CA PRO A 27 4.33 14.79 17.30
C PRO A 27 5.31 14.31 16.21
N LYS A 28 5.78 13.07 16.28
CA LYS A 28 6.75 12.50 15.33
C LYS A 28 6.11 11.42 14.47
N GLU A 29 6.59 11.33 13.25
CA GLU A 29 6.17 10.26 12.34
C GLU A 29 6.74 8.90 12.81
N PRO A 30 5.97 7.80 12.73
CA PRO A 30 6.46 6.47 13.05
C PRO A 30 7.58 6.06 12.10
N ASN A 31 8.49 5.24 12.62
CA ASN A 31 9.43 4.52 11.78
C ASN A 31 8.71 3.42 10.96
N SER A 32 9.41 2.79 10.01
CA SER A 32 8.79 1.79 9.13
C SER A 32 8.22 0.59 9.90
N GLU A 33 8.90 0.11 10.94
CA GLU A 33 8.46 -1.03 11.74
C GLU A 33 7.17 -0.71 12.53
N GLN A 34 7.12 0.46 13.17
CA GLN A 34 5.93 0.94 13.87
C GLN A 34 4.75 1.12 12.91
N LEU A 35 5.01 1.66 11.71
CA LEU A 35 3.99 1.80 10.68
C LEU A 35 3.46 0.42 10.24
N ASN A 36 4.36 -0.56 10.05
CA ASN A 36 3.98 -1.92 9.68
C ASN A 36 3.15 -2.59 10.76
N TYR A 37 3.46 -2.37 12.04
CA TYR A 37 2.63 -2.85 13.14
C TYR A 37 1.23 -2.24 13.12
N LEU A 38 1.14 -0.92 12.91
CA LEU A 38 -0.15 -0.21 12.82
C LEU A 38 -1.00 -0.66 11.63
N LEU A 39 -0.38 -0.96 10.49
CA LEU A 39 -1.08 -1.36 9.26
C LEU A 39 -1.36 -2.86 9.19
N ARG A 40 -0.72 -3.69 10.01
CA ARG A 40 -0.88 -5.16 9.97
C ARG A 40 -2.36 -5.60 10.05
N PRO A 41 -3.20 -5.10 10.99
CA PRO A 41 -4.60 -5.52 11.05
C PRO A 41 -5.35 -5.25 9.74
N LEU A 42 -5.18 -4.03 9.20
CA LEU A 42 -5.77 -3.65 7.91
C LEU A 42 -5.32 -4.58 6.78
N VAL A 43 -4.02 -4.90 6.71
CA VAL A 43 -3.48 -5.78 5.66
C VAL A 43 -4.07 -7.19 5.76
N GLU A 44 -4.25 -7.72 6.97
CA GLU A 44 -4.88 -9.04 7.15
C GLU A 44 -6.36 -9.01 6.75
N ASP A 45 -7.13 -8.00 7.16
CA ASP A 45 -8.54 -7.83 6.75
C ASP A 45 -8.66 -7.76 5.21
N LEU A 46 -7.78 -7.00 4.56
CA LEU A 46 -7.74 -6.88 3.10
C LEU A 46 -7.40 -8.20 2.40
N LYS A 47 -6.53 -9.03 2.98
CA LYS A 47 -6.21 -10.36 2.43
C LYS A 47 -7.40 -11.31 2.52
N GLU A 48 -8.20 -11.22 3.58
CA GLU A 48 -9.44 -11.98 3.71
C GLU A 48 -10.49 -11.51 2.71
N LEU A 49 -10.72 -10.20 2.64
CA LEU A 49 -11.64 -9.59 1.68
C LEU A 49 -11.25 -9.87 0.21
N TRP A 50 -9.95 -9.99 -0.09
CA TRP A 50 -9.48 -10.39 -1.42
C TRP A 50 -9.90 -11.81 -1.81
N LYS A 51 -9.97 -12.74 -0.84
CA LYS A 51 -10.48 -14.11 -1.09
C LYS A 51 -11.99 -14.12 -1.31
N GLY A 52 -12.68 -13.14 -0.76
CA GLY A 52 -14.13 -13.02 -0.77
C GLY A 52 -14.72 -13.46 0.57
N VAL A 53 -15.62 -12.64 1.11
CA VAL A 53 -16.32 -12.91 2.36
C VAL A 53 -17.82 -12.97 2.13
N HIS A 54 -18.48 -13.87 2.83
CA HIS A 54 -19.93 -13.99 2.79
C HIS A 54 -20.56 -12.93 3.69
N PHE A 55 -21.50 -12.20 3.13
CA PHE A 55 -22.24 -11.15 3.82
C PHE A 55 -23.74 -11.45 3.75
N PHE A 56 -24.43 -11.20 4.87
CA PHE A 56 -25.87 -11.23 4.95
C PHE A 56 -26.37 -9.79 4.84
N PRO A 57 -27.09 -9.43 3.77
CA PRO A 57 -27.63 -8.09 3.63
C PRO A 57 -28.49 -7.72 4.84
N THR A 58 -28.30 -6.53 5.39
CA THR A 58 -29.22 -5.95 6.36
C THR A 58 -30.53 -5.58 5.65
N GLY A 59 -31.48 -6.52 5.59
CA GLY A 59 -32.79 -6.34 4.95
C GLY A 59 -33.57 -7.65 4.79
N ASN A 60 -34.71 -7.63 4.10
CA ASN A 60 -35.56 -8.80 3.83
C ASN A 60 -34.97 -9.77 2.77
N SER A 61 -33.67 -9.69 2.49
CA SER A 61 -33.02 -10.59 1.55
C SER A 61 -32.53 -11.83 2.28
N ASN A 62 -32.99 -13.00 1.86
CA ASN A 62 -32.51 -14.29 2.36
C ASN A 62 -31.27 -14.81 1.60
N SER A 63 -30.71 -14.05 0.66
CA SER A 63 -29.55 -14.49 -0.12
C SER A 63 -28.25 -14.08 0.55
N VAL A 64 -27.34 -15.05 0.71
CA VAL A 64 -25.94 -14.78 1.06
C VAL A 64 -25.25 -14.21 -0.17
N GLU A 65 -24.66 -13.04 -0.04
CA GLU A 65 -23.83 -12.43 -1.09
C GLU A 65 -22.36 -12.59 -0.74
N THR A 66 -21.50 -12.60 -1.77
CA THR A 66 -20.05 -12.62 -1.58
C THR A 66 -19.47 -11.30 -2.03
N ILE A 67 -18.76 -10.63 -1.13
CA ILE A 67 -18.09 -9.36 -1.40
C ILE A 67 -16.59 -9.61 -1.48
N GLN A 68 -15.96 -9.05 -2.51
CA GLN A 68 -14.52 -9.01 -2.67
C GLN A 68 -14.05 -7.55 -2.67
N LEU A 69 -12.92 -7.27 -2.02
CA LEU A 69 -12.33 -5.93 -2.01
C LEU A 69 -10.92 -5.97 -2.58
N ALA A 70 -10.61 -4.97 -3.42
CA ALA A 70 -9.28 -4.74 -3.96
C ALA A 70 -8.82 -3.31 -3.70
N ILE A 71 -7.54 -3.12 -3.37
CA ILE A 71 -6.91 -1.79 -3.39
C ILE A 71 -6.42 -1.51 -4.80
N LEU A 72 -6.95 -0.46 -5.42
CA LEU A 72 -6.49 -0.01 -6.73
C LEU A 72 -5.28 0.92 -6.66
N THR A 73 -5.24 1.84 -5.69
CA THR A 73 -4.18 2.85 -5.63
C THR A 73 -3.91 3.34 -4.21
N VAL A 74 -2.67 3.81 -4.00
CA VAL A 74 -2.22 4.49 -2.79
C VAL A 74 -1.87 5.92 -3.15
N ILE A 75 -2.62 6.87 -2.61
CA ILE A 75 -2.47 8.31 -2.87
C ILE A 75 -1.90 8.97 -1.62
N GLY A 76 -0.92 9.84 -1.81
CA GLY A 76 -0.28 10.58 -0.74
C GLY A 76 0.96 11.32 -1.25
N ASN A 77 1.67 11.98 -0.34
CA ASN A 77 2.97 12.53 -0.67
C ASN A 77 3.98 11.40 -0.92
N ILE A 78 5.09 11.72 -1.58
CA ILE A 78 6.11 10.75 -2.00
C ILE A 78 6.71 9.99 -0.80
N VAL A 79 6.87 10.64 0.35
CA VAL A 79 7.45 10.03 1.56
C VAL A 79 6.50 8.96 2.13
N ALA A 80 5.22 9.30 2.30
CA ALA A 80 4.20 8.39 2.84
C ALA A 80 3.96 7.20 1.91
N ILE A 81 3.83 7.44 0.59
CA ILE A 81 3.67 6.36 -0.39
C ILE A 81 4.83 5.40 -0.29
N ARG A 82 6.08 5.88 -0.26
CA ARG A 82 7.28 5.02 -0.19
C ARG A 82 7.30 4.16 1.05
N LYS A 83 6.97 4.72 2.22
CA LYS A 83 6.89 3.95 3.46
C LYS A 83 5.82 2.86 3.39
N ILE A 84 4.61 3.19 2.93
CA ILE A 84 3.49 2.24 2.84
C ILE A 84 3.75 1.12 1.81
N THR A 85 4.48 1.43 0.74
CA THR A 85 4.76 0.51 -0.37
C THR A 85 6.14 -0.16 -0.29
N GLU A 86 6.86 0.05 0.82
CA GLU A 86 8.19 -0.49 1.07
C GLU A 86 9.22 -0.14 -0.03
N PHE A 87 9.12 1.05 -0.61
CA PHE A 87 10.14 1.59 -1.49
C PHE A 87 11.17 2.41 -0.72
N ILE A 88 12.41 2.37 -1.21
CA ILE A 88 13.51 3.22 -0.74
C ILE A 88 13.10 4.70 -0.81
N SER A 89 13.57 5.50 0.15
CA SER A 89 13.36 6.95 0.23
C SER A 89 13.75 7.69 -1.06
N HIS A 90 13.16 8.87 -1.27
CA HIS A 90 13.46 9.75 -2.42
C HIS A 90 14.92 10.19 -2.46
N SER A 91 15.60 10.18 -1.32
CA SER A 91 17.03 10.51 -1.22
C SER A 91 17.96 9.32 -1.42
N GLY A 92 17.42 8.10 -1.53
CA GLY A 92 18.20 6.86 -1.64
C GLY A 92 18.78 6.62 -3.04
N SER A 93 19.66 5.62 -3.13
CA SER A 93 20.39 5.27 -4.36
C SER A 93 19.47 4.85 -5.51
N ARG A 94 18.38 4.15 -5.22
CA ARG A 94 17.38 3.67 -6.20
C ARG A 94 16.03 4.36 -5.96
N PHE A 95 16.00 5.67 -6.14
CA PHE A 95 14.89 6.55 -5.75
C PHE A 95 13.66 6.46 -6.65
N CYS A 96 13.76 6.04 -7.91
CA CYS A 96 12.61 6.00 -8.81
C CYS A 96 11.66 4.85 -8.45
N ARG A 97 10.35 5.11 -8.40
CA ARG A 97 9.31 4.08 -8.16
C ARG A 97 9.07 3.21 -9.40
N PHE A 98 9.30 3.76 -10.59
CA PHE A 98 8.93 3.10 -11.85
C PHE A 98 10.07 2.26 -12.45
N CYS A 99 11.30 2.77 -12.37
CA CYS A 99 12.48 2.11 -12.93
C CYS A 99 13.57 1.93 -11.88
N THR A 100 14.63 1.25 -12.28
CA THR A 100 15.77 0.94 -11.43
C THR A 100 16.90 1.96 -11.53
N ILE A 101 16.72 3.15 -12.09
CA ILE A 101 17.78 4.19 -12.20
C ILE A 101 18.53 4.43 -10.87
N HIS A 102 19.86 4.61 -10.97
CA HIS A 102 20.70 4.98 -9.82
C HIS A 102 20.74 6.51 -9.68
N LYS A 103 20.89 7.01 -8.44
CA LYS A 103 20.95 8.44 -8.14
C LYS A 103 22.07 9.17 -8.87
N ASP A 104 23.18 8.49 -9.16
CA ASP A 104 24.29 9.07 -9.94
C ASP A 104 23.90 9.43 -11.38
N HIS A 105 22.80 8.86 -11.88
CA HIS A 105 22.23 9.10 -13.19
C HIS A 105 20.94 9.92 -13.12
N ILE A 106 20.69 10.67 -12.03
CA ILE A 106 19.44 11.42 -11.83
C ILE A 106 19.14 12.42 -12.96
N GLU A 107 20.17 12.87 -13.68
CA GLU A 107 20.05 13.80 -14.82
C GLU A 107 19.60 13.11 -16.13
N ASP A 108 19.57 11.78 -16.18
CA ASP A 108 19.12 11.04 -17.35
C ASP A 108 17.60 11.15 -17.50
N ILE A 109 17.17 12.02 -18.43
CA ILE A 109 15.75 12.27 -18.73
C ILE A 109 15.10 11.07 -19.44
N LYS A 110 15.89 10.28 -20.19
CA LYS A 110 15.41 9.10 -20.90
C LYS A 110 15.20 7.95 -19.91
N THR A 111 13.95 7.77 -19.48
CA THR A 111 13.59 6.75 -18.49
C THR A 111 13.50 5.34 -19.07
N ASP A 112 13.37 5.22 -20.39
CA ASP A 112 13.20 3.97 -21.14
C ASP A 112 14.47 3.12 -21.24
N ILE A 113 15.64 3.71 -21.00
CA ILE A 113 16.92 2.97 -20.93
C ILE A 113 17.09 2.21 -19.62
N TRP A 114 16.31 2.54 -18.60
CA TRP A 114 16.41 1.92 -17.27
C TRP A 114 15.37 0.82 -17.11
N PRO A 115 15.77 -0.38 -16.61
CA PRO A 115 14.83 -1.46 -16.39
C PRO A 115 13.64 -1.04 -15.52
N ILE A 116 12.43 -1.38 -15.98
CA ILE A 116 11.19 -1.16 -15.24
C ILE A 116 11.15 -2.09 -14.02
N ARG A 117 10.68 -1.58 -12.89
CA ARG A 117 10.48 -2.41 -11.69
C ARG A 117 9.35 -3.39 -11.91
N LYS A 118 9.61 -4.65 -11.55
CA LYS A 118 8.62 -5.73 -11.59
C LYS A 118 8.22 -6.09 -10.16
N LEU A 119 6.94 -6.43 -9.98
CA LEU A 119 6.41 -6.83 -8.68
C LEU A 119 7.17 -8.03 -8.09
N HIS A 120 7.52 -9.01 -8.91
CA HIS A 120 8.29 -10.18 -8.48
C HIS A 120 9.64 -9.79 -7.88
N SER A 121 10.40 -8.93 -8.57
CA SER A 121 11.70 -8.44 -8.07
C SER A 121 11.54 -7.62 -6.78
N HIS A 122 10.49 -6.78 -6.71
CA HIS A 122 10.19 -6.02 -5.48
C HIS A 122 9.95 -6.95 -4.28
N LYS A 123 9.08 -7.95 -4.45
CA LYS A 123 8.82 -8.98 -3.42
C LYS A 123 10.10 -9.71 -3.01
N TRP A 124 10.91 -10.13 -3.97
CA TRP A 124 12.19 -10.78 -3.69
C TRP A 124 13.12 -9.94 -2.81
N TYR A 125 13.25 -8.63 -3.09
CA TYR A 125 14.07 -7.74 -2.26
C TYR A 125 13.51 -7.56 -0.84
N VAL A 126 12.17 -7.46 -0.71
CA VAL A 126 11.50 -7.39 0.60
C VAL A 126 11.75 -8.67 1.40
N ASP A 127 11.55 -9.84 0.78
CA ASP A 127 11.77 -11.14 1.43
C ASP A 127 13.25 -11.33 1.81
N TYR A 128 14.18 -10.93 0.93
CA TYR A 128 15.61 -10.95 1.21
C TYR A 128 15.96 -10.10 2.43
N TRP A 129 15.41 -8.88 2.51
CA TRP A 129 15.63 -7.98 3.64
C TRP A 129 15.07 -8.56 4.94
N LEU A 130 13.83 -9.06 4.93
CA LEU A 130 13.19 -9.67 6.11
C LEU A 130 14.00 -10.85 6.65
N ASN A 131 14.46 -11.75 5.77
CA ASN A 131 15.24 -12.92 6.17
C ASN A 131 16.68 -12.57 6.59
N PHE A 132 17.24 -11.46 6.11
CA PHE A 132 18.55 -10.98 6.54
C PHE A 132 18.49 -10.40 7.95
N SER A 133 17.45 -9.62 8.29
CA SER A 133 17.29 -9.02 9.61
C SER A 133 17.09 -10.07 10.72
N THR A 134 16.45 -11.20 10.40
CA THR A 134 16.25 -12.32 11.35
C THR A 134 17.51 -13.16 11.62
N ALA A 135 18.59 -12.97 10.86
CA ALA A 135 19.84 -13.73 11.02
C ALA A 135 20.87 -13.03 11.93
N THR A 136 20.55 -11.84 12.44
CA THR A 136 21.44 -11.01 13.26
C THR A 136 20.98 -10.86 14.72
N GLU A 137 20.07 -11.71 15.19
CA GLU A 137 19.75 -11.88 16.62
C GLU A 137 20.35 -13.17 17.18
#